data_AF-A0A963IFP4-F1
#
_entry.id   AF-A0A963IFP4-F1
#
_cell.length_a   1.000
_cell.length_b   1.000
_cell.length_c   1.000
_cell.angle_alpha   90.00
_cell.angle_beta   90.00
_cell.angle_gamma   90.00
#
_symmetry.space_group_name_H-M   'P 1'
#
loop_
_entity.id
_entity.type
_entity.pdbx_description
1 polymer ?
#
loop_
_entity_poly.entity_id
_entity_poly.type
_entity_poly.pdbx_seq_one_letter_code
_entity_poly.pdbx_strand_id
1 'polypeptide(L)'
;MSHRAGRPHRPAHPTFAGATRALALALGMLMTTSAHPATAETWPPGDYPVDSLRIEVTRQSVGATRTRHVVALLGSGRIEVRENTALQSSAPLARDALSALLDRLYRLRFFTLPDSYLTRYGVHITAEGRVQRSALRLPDRETTQVCVHIGAGQKCSVFADDGPAELNAFARDVRALAP
;
A
#
# COMPACT_ATOMS: atom_id res chain seq x y z
N MET A 1 72.52 -53.09 43.42
CA MET A 1 73.71 -52.67 44.19
C MET A 1 74.23 -51.37 43.59
N SER A 2 74.83 -50.56 44.46
CA SER A 2 75.00 -49.09 44.43
C SER A 2 75.91 -48.46 43.36
N HIS A 3 75.59 -47.16 43.11
CA HIS A 3 76.49 -45.99 42.91
C HIS A 3 77.38 -45.93 41.66
N ARG A 4 77.76 -44.78 41.07
CA ARG A 4 77.67 -43.32 41.32
C ARG A 4 78.04 -42.65 39.98
N ALA A 5 77.27 -41.68 39.47
CA ALA A 5 77.45 -40.22 39.58
C ALA A 5 78.43 -39.56 38.58
N GLY A 6 78.01 -38.43 37.99
CA GLY A 6 78.92 -37.46 37.37
C GLY A 6 78.34 -36.60 36.23
N ARG A 7 77.63 -35.53 36.58
CA ARG A 7 77.30 -34.31 35.77
C ARG A 7 78.52 -33.34 35.77
N PRO A 8 78.46 -32.08 35.28
CA PRO A 8 77.84 -31.44 34.09
C PRO A 8 78.77 -30.37 33.43
N HIS A 9 78.32 -29.64 32.39
CA HIS A 9 78.52 -28.16 32.29
C HIS A 9 77.63 -27.49 31.21
N ARG A 10 77.30 -26.22 31.46
CA ARG A 10 76.47 -25.22 30.73
C ARG A 10 77.43 -24.13 30.19
N PRO A 11 77.01 -22.99 29.59
CA PRO A 11 75.97 -22.69 28.59
C PRO A 11 76.49 -21.75 27.45
N ALA A 12 75.68 -21.43 26.43
CA ALA A 12 75.72 -20.15 25.73
C ALA A 12 74.41 -19.87 24.93
N HIS A 13 73.83 -18.69 25.14
CA HIS A 13 72.88 -17.95 24.29
C HIS A 13 73.38 -16.48 24.30
N PRO A 14 72.97 -15.51 23.44
CA PRO A 14 71.74 -15.44 22.62
C PRO A 14 71.89 -14.79 21.22
N THR A 15 70.81 -14.75 20.41
CA THR A 15 70.43 -13.55 19.62
C THR A 15 68.99 -13.66 19.09
N PHE A 16 68.26 -12.55 19.19
CA PHE A 16 66.88 -12.30 18.78
C PHE A 16 66.75 -12.05 17.27
N ALA A 17 65.65 -12.49 16.63
CA ALA A 17 64.83 -11.69 15.70
C ALA A 17 63.73 -12.53 15.01
N GLY A 18 62.50 -12.00 14.97
CA GLY A 18 61.44 -12.32 13.99
C GLY A 18 60.54 -13.52 14.32
N ALA A 19 59.47 -13.37 15.12
CA ALA A 19 58.12 -12.95 14.72
C ALA A 19 57.37 -14.00 13.84
N THR A 20 56.65 -14.94 14.49
CA THR A 20 55.17 -15.05 14.59
C THR A 20 54.47 -15.70 13.39
N ARG A 21 54.03 -16.97 13.52
CA ARG A 21 52.70 -17.47 13.99
C ARG A 21 51.70 -17.69 12.85
N ALA A 22 51.27 -18.94 12.69
CA ALA A 22 50.03 -19.38 12.06
C ALA A 22 49.73 -20.77 12.68
N LEU A 23 48.51 -21.24 12.97
CA LEU A 23 47.15 -20.76 12.79
C LEU A 23 46.32 -21.64 13.74
N ALA A 24 45.49 -21.09 14.62
CA ALA A 24 44.57 -21.88 15.45
C ALA A 24 43.17 -21.85 14.79
N LEU A 25 42.72 -23.00 14.30
CA LEU A 25 41.36 -23.22 13.80
C LEU A 25 40.39 -23.33 14.98
N ALA A 26 39.43 -22.41 15.06
CA ALA A 26 38.24 -22.54 15.89
C ALA A 26 36.99 -22.41 15.00
N LEU A 27 36.30 -23.53 14.79
CA LEU A 27 34.99 -23.57 14.12
C LEU A 27 33.93 -23.00 15.09
N GLY A 28 33.52 -21.75 14.87
CA GLY A 28 32.31 -21.17 15.46
C GLY A 28 31.15 -21.34 14.49
N MET A 29 30.19 -22.19 14.85
CA MET A 29 28.96 -22.44 14.10
C MET A 29 28.05 -21.21 14.24
N LEU A 30 27.98 -20.36 13.22
CA LEU A 30 27.06 -19.22 13.17
C LEU A 30 25.65 -19.72 12.87
N MET A 31 24.75 -19.55 13.84
CA MET A 31 23.29 -19.65 13.64
C MET A 31 22.86 -18.51 12.71
N THR A 32 22.67 -18.80 11.43
CA THR A 32 22.04 -17.86 10.50
C THR A 32 20.54 -17.88 10.75
N THR A 33 20.04 -17.02 11.65
CA THR A 33 18.63 -16.65 11.63
C THR A 33 18.39 -15.86 10.34
N SER A 34 17.78 -16.48 9.34
CA SER A 34 17.23 -15.75 8.19
C SER A 34 16.05 -14.92 8.68
N ALA A 35 16.33 -13.71 9.17
CA ALA A 35 15.34 -12.67 9.30
C ALA A 35 14.92 -12.28 7.87
N HIS A 36 13.78 -12.78 7.41
CA HIS A 36 13.13 -12.20 6.24
C HIS A 36 12.65 -10.81 6.66
N PRO A 37 13.14 -9.71 6.05
CA PRO A 37 12.41 -8.46 6.17
C PRO A 37 11.05 -8.69 5.51
N ALA A 38 9.97 -8.55 6.27
CA ALA A 38 8.69 -8.23 5.68
C ALA A 38 8.90 -6.87 5.01
N THR A 39 9.16 -6.85 3.71
CA THR A 39 9.15 -5.64 2.92
C THR A 39 7.74 -5.08 3.09
N ALA A 40 7.61 -4.02 3.89
CA ALA A 40 6.40 -3.22 3.91
C ALA A 40 6.21 -2.73 2.48
N GLU A 41 5.30 -3.38 1.77
CA GLU A 41 4.95 -3.02 0.40
C GLU A 41 4.48 -1.57 0.47
N THR A 42 5.31 -0.66 -0.02
CA THR A 42 5.04 0.78 0.02
C THR A 42 3.95 1.00 -1.00
N TRP A 43 2.70 0.95 -0.54
CA TRP A 43 1.51 1.06 -1.36
C TRP A 43 0.94 2.49 -1.26
N PRO A 44 0.66 3.16 -2.39
CA PRO A 44 0.88 2.71 -3.77
C PRO A 44 2.38 2.70 -4.14
N PRO A 45 2.78 1.88 -5.13
CA PRO A 45 4.15 1.89 -5.63
C PRO A 45 4.49 3.25 -6.25
N GLY A 46 5.75 3.68 -6.11
CA GLY A 46 6.24 4.96 -6.65
C GLY A 46 6.32 5.00 -8.17
N ASP A 47 6.59 3.87 -8.81
CA ASP A 47 6.60 3.69 -10.26
C ASP A 47 5.87 2.40 -10.64
N TYR A 48 5.12 2.45 -11.75
CA TYR A 48 4.37 1.32 -12.27
C TYR A 48 4.04 1.52 -13.75
N PRO A 49 3.96 0.43 -14.54
CA PRO A 49 3.59 0.55 -15.95
C PRO A 49 2.15 1.02 -16.07
N VAL A 50 1.89 1.96 -16.99
CA VAL A 50 0.55 2.54 -17.16
C VAL A 50 -0.50 1.48 -17.45
N ASP A 51 -0.18 0.42 -18.19
CA ASP A 51 -1.13 -0.65 -18.53
C ASP A 51 -1.58 -1.48 -17.32
N SER A 52 -0.87 -1.39 -16.19
CA SER A 52 -1.29 -2.01 -14.92
C SER A 52 -2.32 -1.17 -14.15
N LEU A 53 -2.59 0.06 -14.59
CA LEU A 53 -3.51 0.98 -13.95
C LEU A 53 -4.95 0.74 -14.43
N ARG A 54 -5.86 0.72 -13.47
CA ARG A 54 -7.30 0.86 -13.73
C ARG A 54 -7.93 1.76 -12.68
N ILE A 55 -8.76 2.71 -13.11
CA ILE A 55 -9.56 3.56 -12.22
C ILE A 55 -11.03 3.26 -12.49
N GLU A 56 -11.77 2.80 -11.49
CA GLU A 56 -13.20 2.52 -11.60
C GLU A 56 -13.99 3.52 -10.74
N VAL A 57 -14.99 4.16 -11.34
CA VAL A 57 -16.01 4.93 -10.63
C VAL A 57 -17.33 4.19 -10.76
N THR A 58 -17.76 3.60 -9.65
CA THR A 58 -19.03 2.90 -9.53
C THR A 58 -20.05 3.80 -8.85
N ARG A 59 -21.20 4.04 -9.48
CA ARG A 59 -22.39 4.59 -8.83
C ARG A 59 -23.40 3.47 -8.62
N GLN A 60 -23.86 3.30 -7.39
CA GLN A 60 -24.86 2.30 -7.03
C GLN A 60 -26.13 3.01 -6.58
N SER A 61 -27.24 2.73 -7.26
CA SER A 61 -28.56 3.23 -6.88
C SER A 61 -29.14 2.43 -5.71
N VAL A 62 -30.12 3.03 -5.03
CA VAL A 62 -30.89 2.38 -3.95
C VAL A 62 -32.35 2.24 -4.33
N GLY A 63 -33.03 1.24 -3.77
CA GLY A 63 -34.43 0.93 -4.06
C GLY A 63 -34.62 -0.46 -4.67
N ALA A 64 -35.82 -0.70 -5.22
CA ALA A 64 -36.25 -2.01 -5.72
C ALA A 64 -35.44 -2.51 -6.94
N THR A 65 -34.95 -1.58 -7.77
CA THR A 65 -34.13 -1.88 -8.95
C THR A 65 -32.73 -1.33 -8.74
N ARG A 66 -31.96 -1.95 -7.83
CA ARG A 66 -30.55 -1.58 -7.63
C ARG A 66 -29.78 -1.80 -8.93
N THR A 67 -29.24 -0.71 -9.46
CA THR A 67 -28.40 -0.69 -10.65
C THR A 67 -27.00 -0.21 -10.27
N ARG A 68 -25.99 -0.83 -10.87
CA ARG A 68 -24.59 -0.47 -10.70
C ARG A 68 -24.07 0.11 -12.00
N HIS A 69 -23.85 1.41 -12.07
CA HIS A 69 -23.24 2.06 -13.22
C HIS A 69 -21.74 2.23 -12.98
N VAL A 70 -20.90 1.67 -13.84
CA VAL A 70 -19.44 1.68 -13.69
C VAL A 70 -18.80 2.37 -14.89
N VAL A 71 -17.97 3.36 -14.62
CA VAL A 71 -17.06 3.95 -15.60
C VAL A 71 -15.64 3.53 -15.24
N ALA A 72 -15.00 2.76 -16.11
CA ALA A 72 -13.64 2.26 -15.91
C ALA A 72 -12.67 2.91 -16.91
N LEU A 73 -11.64 3.55 -16.39
CA LEU A 73 -10.51 4.07 -17.14
C LEU A 73 -9.40 3.02 -17.11
N LEU A 74 -9.05 2.47 -18.25
CA LEU A 74 -8.01 1.47 -18.42
C LEU A 74 -6.72 2.15 -18.86
N GLY A 75 -5.64 1.85 -18.17
CA GLY A 75 -4.30 2.31 -18.50
C GLY A 75 -3.83 1.90 -19.90
N SER A 76 -4.45 0.88 -20.50
CA SER A 76 -4.29 0.51 -21.90
C SER A 76 -4.84 1.54 -22.91
N GLY A 77 -5.41 2.66 -22.44
CA GLY A 77 -5.92 3.73 -23.29
C GLY A 77 -7.39 3.58 -23.68
N ARG A 78 -8.21 2.95 -22.84
CA ARG A 78 -9.66 2.79 -23.07
C ARG A 78 -10.46 3.31 -21.90
N ILE A 79 -11.65 3.81 -22.20
CA ILE A 79 -12.73 3.99 -21.24
C ILE A 79 -13.81 2.96 -21.53
N GLU A 80 -14.38 2.36 -20.49
CA GLU A 80 -15.47 1.40 -20.57
C GLU A 80 -16.60 1.84 -19.66
N VAL A 81 -17.83 1.79 -20.19
CA VAL A 81 -19.05 2.00 -19.41
C VAL A 81 -19.75 0.68 -19.27
N ARG A 82 -20.07 0.31 -18.04
CA ARG A 82 -20.80 -0.92 -17.73
C ARG A 82 -22.03 -0.60 -16.91
N GLU A 83 -23.11 -1.32 -17.18
CA GLU A 83 -24.27 -1.36 -16.32
C GLU A 83 -24.40 -2.77 -15.75
N ASN A 84 -24.36 -2.85 -14.42
CA ASN A 84 -24.16 -4.06 -13.66
C ASN A 84 -22.87 -4.78 -14.11
N THR A 85 -23.00 -5.88 -14.84
CA THR A 85 -21.89 -6.64 -15.40
C THR A 85 -21.76 -6.49 -16.91
N ALA A 86 -22.74 -5.87 -17.57
CA ALA A 86 -22.80 -5.78 -19.02
C ALA A 86 -22.05 -4.54 -19.52
N LEU A 87 -21.09 -4.73 -20.44
CA LEU A 87 -20.43 -3.66 -21.16
C LEU A 87 -21.43 -2.96 -22.08
N GLN A 88 -21.62 -1.66 -21.88
CA GLN A 88 -22.54 -0.83 -22.67
C GLN A 88 -21.80 -0.12 -23.80
N SER A 89 -20.63 0.45 -23.50
CA SER A 89 -19.84 1.16 -24.48
C SER A 89 -18.36 1.11 -24.13
N SER A 90 -17.52 1.34 -25.13
CA SER A 90 -16.10 1.54 -24.93
C SER A 90 -15.52 2.45 -25.99
N ALA A 91 -14.67 3.39 -25.57
CA ALA A 91 -14.07 4.40 -26.43
C ALA A 91 -12.57 4.57 -26.12
N PRO A 92 -11.79 5.18 -27.03
CA PRO A 92 -10.42 5.59 -26.75
C PRO A 92 -10.36 6.58 -25.58
N LEU A 93 -9.40 6.42 -24.68
CA LEU A 93 -9.11 7.37 -23.60
C LEU A 93 -7.85 8.17 -23.95
N ALA A 94 -7.98 9.49 -24.03
CA ALA A 94 -6.84 10.38 -24.24
C ALA A 94 -5.83 10.27 -23.09
N ARG A 95 -4.54 10.16 -23.42
CA ARG A 95 -3.45 10.05 -22.43
C ARG A 95 -3.41 11.26 -21.47
N ASP A 96 -3.64 12.47 -22.00
CA ASP A 96 -3.66 13.70 -21.20
C ASP A 96 -4.84 13.75 -20.21
N ALA A 97 -5.98 13.15 -20.57
CA ALA A 97 -7.12 13.05 -19.65
C ALA A 97 -6.81 12.09 -18.49
N LEU A 98 -6.16 10.95 -18.79
CA LEU A 98 -5.73 10.00 -17.77
C LEU A 98 -4.67 10.61 -16.84
N SER A 99 -3.67 11.32 -17.37
CA SER A 99 -2.63 11.97 -16.55
C SER A 99 -3.22 13.07 -15.65
N ALA A 100 -4.15 13.88 -16.16
CA ALA A 100 -4.82 14.91 -15.37
C ALA A 100 -5.62 14.33 -14.19
N LEU A 101 -6.33 13.22 -14.42
CA LEU A 101 -7.06 12.53 -13.35
C LEU A 101 -6.13 11.88 -12.32
N LEU A 102 -5.01 11.31 -12.76
CA LEU A 102 -3.99 10.78 -11.86
C LEU A 102 -3.38 11.86 -10.98
N ASP A 103 -2.94 12.98 -11.57
CA ASP A 103 -2.40 14.13 -10.83
C ASP A 103 -3.41 14.59 -9.76
N ARG A 104 -4.69 14.67 -10.13
CA ARG A 104 -5.75 15.01 -9.18
C ARG A 104 -5.88 14.00 -8.04
N LEU A 105 -5.87 12.70 -8.31
CA LEU A 105 -5.91 11.66 -7.24
C LEU A 105 -4.75 11.83 -6.24
N TYR A 106 -3.55 12.13 -6.73
CA TYR A 106 -2.39 12.38 -5.88
C TYR A 106 -2.51 13.67 -5.07
N ARG A 107 -3.00 14.77 -5.68
CA ARG A 107 -3.28 16.02 -4.94
C ARG A 107 -4.33 15.84 -3.85
N LEU A 108 -5.34 15.00 -4.08
CA LEU A 108 -6.34 14.61 -3.09
C LEU A 108 -5.81 13.66 -2.01
N ARG A 109 -4.55 13.20 -2.14
CA ARG A 109 -3.95 12.18 -1.28
C ARG A 109 -4.84 10.94 -1.18
N PHE A 110 -5.44 10.53 -2.31
CA PHE A 110 -6.48 9.50 -2.37
C PHE A 110 -6.12 8.22 -1.59
N PHE A 111 -4.87 7.77 -1.70
CA PHE A 111 -4.38 6.55 -1.04
C PHE A 111 -4.36 6.62 0.49
N THR A 112 -4.50 7.82 1.06
CA THR A 112 -4.57 8.05 2.52
C THR A 112 -6.00 8.28 3.02
N LEU A 113 -6.98 8.36 2.10
CA LEU A 113 -8.38 8.57 2.48
C LEU A 113 -8.98 7.31 3.12
N PRO A 114 -9.93 7.45 4.06
CA PRO A 114 -10.75 6.35 4.55
C PRO A 114 -11.37 5.51 3.43
N ASP A 115 -11.55 4.22 3.71
CA ASP A 115 -12.24 3.30 2.79
C ASP A 115 -13.72 3.65 2.65
N SER A 116 -14.31 4.32 3.64
CA SER A 116 -15.73 4.68 3.64
C SER A 116 -16.00 6.00 4.36
N TYR A 117 -16.89 6.79 3.75
CA TYR A 117 -17.50 8.00 4.31
C TYR A 117 -18.99 7.82 4.60
N LEU A 118 -19.48 6.57 4.66
CA LEU A 118 -20.91 6.28 4.88
C LEU A 118 -21.32 6.29 6.37
N THR A 119 -20.40 6.64 7.25
CA THR A 119 -20.65 6.79 8.69
C THR A 119 -20.53 8.24 9.07
N ARG A 120 -21.62 8.83 9.57
CA ARG A 120 -21.60 10.16 10.16
C ARG A 120 -21.25 10.07 11.63
N TYR A 121 -20.22 10.81 12.03
CA TYR A 121 -19.83 10.95 13.42
C TYR A 121 -20.37 12.27 13.98
N GLY A 122 -20.91 12.22 15.20
CA GLY A 122 -21.42 13.38 15.91
C GLY A 122 -20.83 13.46 17.32
N VAL A 123 -20.89 14.65 17.89
CA VAL A 123 -20.56 14.90 19.28
C VAL A 123 -21.68 15.72 19.89
N HIS A 124 -22.15 15.32 21.07
CA HIS A 124 -23.14 16.06 21.84
C HIS A 124 -22.74 16.14 23.31
N ILE A 125 -23.16 17.20 23.99
CA ILE A 125 -22.95 17.38 25.42
C ILE A 125 -24.24 16.96 26.12
N THR A 126 -24.14 16.05 27.08
CA THR A 126 -25.29 15.56 27.85
C THR A 126 -25.72 16.58 28.93
N ALA A 127 -26.89 16.38 29.52
CA ALA A 127 -27.38 17.24 30.61
C ALA A 127 -26.44 17.24 31.82
N GLU A 128 -25.67 16.17 32.01
CA GLU A 128 -24.66 16.01 33.06
C GLU A 128 -23.29 16.63 32.69
N GLY A 129 -23.22 17.39 31.60
CA GLY A 129 -22.00 18.05 31.14
C GLY A 129 -20.94 17.12 30.55
N ARG A 130 -21.34 15.93 30.08
CA ARG A 130 -20.40 14.95 29.50
C ARG A 130 -20.39 15.04 27.98
N VAL A 131 -19.20 14.91 27.38
CA VAL A 131 -19.05 14.76 25.93
C VAL A 131 -19.36 13.32 25.54
N GLN A 132 -20.37 13.12 24.71
CA GLN A 132 -20.70 11.83 24.11
C GLN A 132 -20.47 11.87 22.59
N ARG A 133 -20.04 10.74 22.05
CA ARG A 133 -19.86 10.53 20.61
C ARG A 133 -20.99 9.67 20.08
N SER A 134 -21.46 9.98 18.89
CA SER A 134 -22.41 9.16 18.14
C SER A 134 -21.81 8.77 16.79
N ALA A 135 -22.21 7.61 16.28
CA ALA A 135 -21.86 7.13 14.96
C ALA A 135 -23.11 6.55 14.31
N LEU A 136 -23.50 7.11 13.17
CA LEU A 136 -24.68 6.68 12.41
C LEU A 136 -24.23 6.21 11.03
N ARG A 137 -24.42 4.92 10.76
CA ARG A 137 -24.25 4.36 9.41
C ARG A 137 -25.47 4.69 8.57
N LEU A 138 -25.26 5.09 7.32
CA LEU A 138 -26.32 5.46 6.38
C LEU A 138 -26.48 4.39 5.27
N PRO A 139 -27.19 3.28 5.53
CA PRO A 139 -27.24 2.14 4.60
C PRO A 139 -28.12 2.34 3.36
N ASP A 140 -29.12 3.22 3.43
CA ASP A 140 -30.15 3.37 2.39
C ASP A 140 -29.97 4.63 1.54
N ARG A 141 -28.76 4.82 1.00
CA ARG A 141 -28.45 5.95 0.11
C ARG A 141 -27.70 5.50 -1.12
N GLU A 142 -27.89 6.25 -2.21
CA GLU A 142 -27.03 6.10 -3.36
C GLU A 142 -25.58 6.32 -2.95
N THR A 143 -24.70 5.49 -3.48
CA THR A 143 -23.28 5.56 -3.17
C THR A 143 -22.46 5.64 -4.45
N THR A 144 -21.36 6.36 -4.34
CA THR A 144 -20.28 6.36 -5.32
C THR A 144 -19.07 5.71 -4.68
N GLN A 145 -18.43 4.80 -5.40
CA GLN A 145 -17.16 4.19 -5.04
C GLN A 145 -16.13 4.52 -6.10
N VAL A 146 -14.99 5.03 -5.67
CA VAL A 146 -13.80 5.21 -6.53
C VAL A 146 -12.81 4.13 -6.14
N CYS A 147 -12.35 3.33 -7.09
CA CYS A 147 -11.32 2.32 -6.91
C CYS A 147 -10.14 2.59 -7.86
N VAL A 148 -8.93 2.54 -7.34
CA VAL A 148 -7.69 2.61 -8.11
C VAL A 148 -6.96 1.28 -7.93
N HIS A 149 -6.70 0.61 -9.05
CA HIS A 149 -5.98 -0.65 -9.15
C HIS A 149 -4.63 -0.39 -9.81
N ILE A 150 -3.56 -0.91 -9.20
CA ILE A 150 -2.20 -0.87 -9.76
C ILE A 150 -1.61 -2.27 -9.60
N GLY A 151 -1.47 -3.00 -10.70
CA GLY A 151 -1.07 -4.41 -10.64
C GLY A 151 -2.04 -5.25 -9.80
N ALA A 152 -1.53 -5.92 -8.76
CA ALA A 152 -2.34 -6.75 -7.86
C ALA A 152 -3.00 -5.97 -6.71
N GLY A 153 -2.53 -4.76 -6.40
CA GLY A 153 -3.06 -3.97 -5.31
C GLY A 153 -4.24 -3.09 -5.72
N GLN A 154 -5.05 -2.70 -4.74
CA GLN A 154 -6.16 -1.77 -4.95
C GLN A 154 -6.40 -0.88 -3.73
N LYS A 155 -6.91 0.33 -4.00
CA LYS A 155 -7.48 1.22 -2.97
C LYS A 155 -8.86 1.66 -3.43
N CYS A 156 -9.85 1.51 -2.57
CA CYS A 156 -11.19 2.02 -2.81
C CYS A 156 -11.61 3.02 -1.74
N SER A 157 -12.48 3.96 -2.10
CA SER A 157 -13.19 4.81 -1.14
C SER A 157 -14.65 4.95 -1.58
N VAL A 158 -15.57 4.65 -0.66
CA VAL A 158 -17.03 4.73 -0.88
C VAL A 158 -17.64 5.90 -0.10
N PHE A 159 -18.52 6.64 -0.75
CA PHE A 159 -19.15 7.85 -0.21
C PHE A 159 -20.55 8.04 -0.81
N ALA A 160 -21.39 8.82 -0.15
CA ALA A 160 -22.66 9.28 -0.69
C ALA A 160 -22.50 10.72 -1.23
N ASP A 161 -23.55 11.29 -1.81
CA ASP A 161 -23.49 12.61 -2.45
C ASP A 161 -23.10 13.74 -1.48
N ASP A 162 -23.30 13.55 -0.18
CA ASP A 162 -22.88 14.44 0.91
C ASP A 162 -21.45 14.18 1.43
N GLY A 163 -20.69 13.31 0.76
CA GLY A 163 -19.28 13.03 1.05
C GLY A 163 -18.32 14.16 0.66
N PRO A 164 -17.00 13.92 0.73
CA PRO A 164 -15.98 14.93 0.42
C PRO A 164 -16.19 15.54 -0.97
N ALA A 165 -16.26 16.87 -1.03
CA ALA A 165 -16.61 17.62 -2.24
C ALA A 165 -15.65 17.34 -3.39
N GLU A 166 -14.36 17.20 -3.09
CA GLU A 166 -13.33 16.95 -4.08
C GLU A 166 -13.39 15.54 -4.67
N LEU A 167 -13.80 14.55 -3.87
CA LEU A 167 -13.98 13.16 -4.31
C LEU A 167 -15.27 13.02 -5.15
N ASN A 168 -16.33 13.71 -4.74
CA ASN A 168 -17.53 13.89 -5.55
C ASN A 168 -17.22 14.54 -6.91
N ALA A 169 -16.38 15.58 -6.91
CA ALA A 169 -15.95 16.25 -8.12
C ALA A 169 -15.11 15.34 -9.03
N PHE A 170 -14.14 14.62 -8.47
CA PHE A 170 -13.35 13.63 -9.20
C PHE A 170 -14.25 12.59 -9.89
N ALA A 171 -15.20 12.01 -9.15
CA ALA A 171 -16.09 10.99 -9.69
C ALA A 171 -17.00 11.53 -10.81
N ARG A 172 -17.46 12.78 -10.69
CA ARG A 172 -18.22 13.45 -11.75
C ARG A 172 -17.37 13.65 -13.00
N ASP A 173 -16.14 14.10 -12.85
CA ASP A 173 -15.25 14.37 -13.98
C ASP A 173 -14.89 13.08 -14.73
N VAL A 174 -14.65 11.97 -14.02
CA VAL A 174 -14.48 10.64 -14.65
C VAL A 174 -15.72 10.24 -15.45
N ARG A 175 -16.92 10.41 -14.87
CA ARG A 175 -18.17 10.09 -15.58
C ARG A 175 -18.42 10.99 -16.79
N ALA A 176 -17.95 12.22 -16.78
CA ALA A 176 -18.06 13.14 -17.91
C ALA A 176 -17.17 12.74 -19.11
N LEU A 177 -16.19 11.85 -18.91
CA LEU A 177 -15.40 11.27 -19.99
C LEU A 177 -16.10 10.11 -20.70
N ALA A 178 -17.14 9.53 -20.09
CA ALA A 178 -17.89 8.44 -20.68
C ALA A 178 -18.56 8.89 -22.00
N PRO A 179 -18.51 8.06 -23.05
CA PRO A 179 -19.14 8.35 -24.34
C PRO A 179 -20.68 8.26 -24.29
#